data_AF-A0ABD5PKR8-F1
#
_entry.id   AF-A0ABD5PKR8-F1
#
_cell.length_a   1.000
_cell.length_b   1.000
_cell.length_c   1.000
_cell.angle_alpha   90.00
_cell.angle_beta   90.00
_cell.angle_gamma   90.00
#
_symmetry.space_group_name_H-M   'P 1'
#
loop_
_entity.id
_entity.type
_entity.pdbx_description
1 polymer ?
#
loop_
_entity_poly.entity_id
_entity_poly.type
_entity_poly.pdbx_seq_one_letter_code
_entity_poly.pdbx_strand_id
1 'polypeptide(L)'
;MAELFTTEKEGVTVTKHVDSDGDEVRVGLRLDSSRERPSRVRLQDTVPADVTVQVPTADPPRYSASDRTVEFERTLGSDESLTTGYRYARDGAAADVERHETPSLVVETTSGGSGDGAEPTPDEDDEFEMPEDEMSVTDIVHDATVDPEATSDPRRATADGNGAVAATAGDRSPDEADLGELVDAVLHTLDADASPAQRDRLARELTALDGSRSSLELRVSYLQSRFQDLATYVDAMEEFIDDHGTGEDVLTEVMDELRAVREQLSSVRDEQATLESRLDALEDRTGQIESTVERRQDDLEAEVQALDDRLESRSDDFEDEVRRLEDGLERVEATQGTVQERVRQFTAFRDAMEDAFQGAQLSSEE
;
A
#
# COMPACT_ATOMS: atom_id res chain seq x y z
N MET A 1 -7.20 5.73 16.32
CA MET A 1 -7.50 4.99 15.07
C MET A 1 -6.86 5.78 13.96
N ALA A 2 -6.01 5.17 13.15
CA ALA A 2 -5.38 5.86 12.04
C ALA A 2 -6.42 6.13 10.95
N GLU A 3 -6.60 7.39 10.57
CA GLU A 3 -7.46 7.77 9.44
C GLU A 3 -6.61 7.92 8.18
N LEU A 4 -7.05 7.28 7.10
CA LEU A 4 -6.35 7.24 5.81
C LEU A 4 -7.21 7.92 4.75
N PHE A 5 -6.64 8.92 4.09
CA PHE A 5 -7.29 9.68 3.02
C PHE A 5 -6.39 9.66 1.78
N THR A 6 -6.94 9.28 0.64
CA THR A 6 -6.21 9.27 -0.63
C THR A 6 -6.85 10.23 -1.61
N THR A 7 -6.04 11.04 -2.29
CA THR A 7 -6.47 11.97 -3.33
C THR A 7 -5.50 11.86 -4.50
N GLU A 8 -6.03 11.66 -5.69
CA GLU A 8 -5.26 11.59 -6.93
C GLU A 8 -5.66 12.73 -7.84
N LYS A 9 -4.68 13.42 -8.42
CA LYS A 9 -4.93 14.45 -9.41
C LYS A 9 -3.77 14.53 -10.40
N GLU A 10 -4.10 14.54 -11.69
CA GLU A 10 -3.15 14.73 -12.78
C GLU A 10 -1.89 13.82 -12.74
N GLY A 11 -2.03 12.57 -12.26
CA GLY A 11 -0.92 11.62 -12.15
C GLY A 11 -0.02 11.85 -10.93
N VAL A 12 -0.50 12.58 -9.92
CA VAL A 12 0.10 12.66 -8.59
C VAL A 12 -0.91 12.12 -7.57
N THR A 13 -0.49 11.11 -6.81
CA THR A 13 -1.28 10.50 -5.73
C THR A 13 -0.77 10.99 -4.40
N VAL A 14 -1.68 11.49 -3.55
CA VAL A 14 -1.38 11.91 -2.19
C VAL A 14 -2.16 11.06 -1.21
N THR A 15 -1.44 10.40 -0.31
CA THR A 15 -1.99 9.61 0.79
C THR A 15 -1.70 10.30 2.11
N LYS A 16 -2.74 10.77 2.79
CA LYS A 16 -2.70 11.36 4.12
C LYS A 16 -3.01 10.29 5.16
N HIS A 17 -2.12 10.15 6.13
CA HIS A 17 -2.25 9.29 7.29
C HIS A 17 -2.31 10.16 8.55
N VAL A 18 -3.41 10.09 9.27
CA VAL A 18 -3.58 10.83 10.52
C VAL A 18 -3.46 9.85 11.68
N ASP A 19 -2.48 10.08 12.54
CA ASP A 19 -2.32 9.37 13.80
C ASP A 19 -2.59 10.33 14.96
N SER A 20 -3.48 9.92 15.86
CA SER A 20 -3.92 10.73 17.00
C SER A 20 -3.50 10.03 18.29
N ASP A 21 -2.58 10.64 19.02
CA ASP A 21 -2.05 10.14 20.29
C ASP A 21 -2.28 11.19 21.40
N GLY A 22 -3.41 11.05 22.09
CA GLY A 22 -3.83 11.98 23.14
C GLY A 22 -4.11 13.39 22.59
N ASP A 23 -3.34 14.38 23.08
CA ASP A 23 -3.47 15.80 22.71
C ASP A 23 -2.60 16.18 21.50
N GLU A 24 -1.80 15.24 20.98
CA GLU A 24 -0.94 15.42 19.81
C GLU A 24 -1.50 14.66 18.60
N VAL A 25 -1.61 15.35 17.47
CA VAL A 25 -1.97 14.74 16.20
C VAL A 25 -0.80 14.83 15.22
N ARG A 26 -0.43 13.69 14.63
CA ARG A 26 0.60 13.58 13.60
C ARG A 26 -0.05 13.30 12.26
N VAL A 27 0.24 14.14 11.27
CA VAL A 27 -0.25 13.99 9.91
C VAL A 27 0.92 13.64 9.01
N GLY A 28 0.96 12.40 8.53
CA GLY A 28 1.87 11.94 7.48
C GLY A 28 1.24 12.11 6.11
N LEU A 29 2.02 12.57 5.15
CA LEU A 29 1.65 12.81 3.76
C LEU A 29 2.65 12.09 2.87
N ARG A 30 2.17 11.11 2.11
CA ARG A 30 2.96 10.43 1.08
C ARG A 30 2.48 10.91 -0.28
N LEU A 31 3.38 11.47 -1.08
CA LEU A 31 3.14 11.92 -2.43
C LEU A 31 3.88 10.98 -3.39
N ASP A 32 3.17 10.36 -4.30
CA ASP A 32 3.74 9.50 -5.35
C ASP A 32 3.40 10.16 -6.70
N SER A 33 4.41 10.60 -7.46
CA SER A 33 4.25 11.12 -8.82
C SER A 33 4.44 9.98 -9.81
N SER A 34 3.51 9.77 -10.75
CA SER A 34 3.65 8.83 -11.87
C SER A 34 3.87 9.55 -13.20
N ARG A 35 4.32 10.81 -13.15
CA ARG A 35 4.51 11.65 -14.34
C ARG A 35 5.94 11.52 -14.86
N GLU A 36 6.10 11.57 -16.18
CA GLU A 36 7.42 11.56 -16.83
C GLU A 36 8.18 12.90 -16.75
N ARG A 37 7.53 13.98 -16.28
CA ARG A 37 8.10 15.32 -16.19
C ARG A 37 7.92 15.92 -14.80
N PRO A 38 8.88 16.74 -14.34
CA PRO A 38 8.76 17.42 -13.06
C PRO A 38 7.51 18.31 -13.03
N SER A 39 6.81 18.30 -11.91
CA SER A 39 5.58 19.07 -11.72
C SER A 39 5.61 19.76 -10.36
N ARG A 40 5.14 21.01 -10.31
CA ARG A 40 4.99 21.76 -9.07
C ARG A 40 3.69 21.34 -8.42
N VAL A 41 3.77 20.87 -7.19
CA VAL A 41 2.62 20.39 -6.43
C VAL A 41 2.37 21.34 -5.28
N ARG A 42 1.12 21.78 -5.16
CA ARG A 42 0.60 22.54 -4.01
C ARG A 42 -0.50 21.71 -3.35
N LEU A 43 -0.24 21.33 -2.10
CA LEU A 43 -1.17 20.60 -1.25
C LEU A 43 -1.66 21.53 -0.16
N GLN A 44 -2.97 21.58 0.05
CA GLN A 44 -3.59 22.38 1.11
C GLN A 44 -4.43 21.46 1.99
N ASP A 45 -4.08 21.41 3.27
CA ASP A 45 -4.74 20.60 4.28
C ASP A 45 -5.40 21.49 5.35
N THR A 46 -6.63 21.17 5.74
CA THR A 46 -7.40 21.91 6.75
C THR A 46 -7.07 21.35 8.14
N VAL A 47 -6.71 22.23 9.07
CA VAL A 47 -6.49 21.88 10.48
C VAL A 47 -7.57 22.47 11.38
N PRO A 48 -7.87 21.83 12.53
CA PRO A 48 -8.80 22.35 13.52
C PRO A 48 -8.51 23.80 13.93
N ALA A 49 -9.53 24.51 14.39
CA ALA A 49 -9.33 25.84 14.97
C ALA A 49 -8.55 25.74 16.29
N ASP A 50 -7.80 26.79 16.62
CA ASP A 50 -7.13 26.93 17.92
C ASP A 50 -6.09 25.82 18.22
N VAL A 51 -5.34 25.41 17.19
CA VAL A 51 -4.23 24.45 17.33
C VAL A 51 -2.89 25.09 17.00
N THR A 52 -1.86 24.71 17.76
CA THR A 52 -0.49 25.11 17.46
C THR A 52 0.11 24.10 16.47
N VAL A 53 0.28 24.51 15.20
CA VAL A 53 0.88 23.68 14.15
C VAL A 53 2.42 23.80 14.18
N GLN A 54 3.08 22.65 14.16
CA GLN A 54 4.52 22.50 14.01
C GLN A 54 4.81 21.81 12.67
N VAL A 55 5.40 22.57 11.75
CA VAL A 55 5.82 22.10 10.42
C VAL A 55 7.34 21.90 10.35
N PRO A 56 7.83 20.96 9.51
CA PRO A 56 9.26 20.84 9.24
C PRO A 56 9.83 22.15 8.70
N THR A 57 10.90 22.64 9.32
CA THR A 57 11.63 23.81 8.81
C THR A 57 12.68 23.29 7.82
N ALA A 58 12.39 23.44 6.52
CA ALA A 58 13.33 23.19 5.44
C ALA A 58 13.76 24.53 4.82
N ASP A 59 14.93 24.58 4.19
CA ASP A 59 15.39 25.73 3.40
C ASP A 59 15.49 25.33 1.92
N PRO A 60 14.67 25.89 1.00
CA PRO A 60 13.61 26.86 1.25
C PRO A 60 12.41 26.26 2.00
N PRO A 61 11.61 27.09 2.72
CA PRO A 61 10.44 26.62 3.45
C PRO A 61 9.39 26.08 2.48
N ARG A 62 9.11 24.78 2.61
CA ARG A 62 8.11 24.06 1.78
C ARG A 62 6.74 24.00 2.43
N TYR A 63 6.64 24.46 3.68
CA TYR A 63 5.42 24.49 4.46
C TYR A 63 5.09 25.94 4.84
N SER A 64 3.82 26.30 4.71
CA SER A 64 3.27 27.47 5.37
C SER A 64 2.05 27.05 6.19
N ALA A 65 1.98 27.49 7.44
CA ALA A 65 0.86 27.22 8.32
C ALA A 65 0.16 28.54 8.66
N SER A 66 -1.16 28.55 8.50
CA SER A 66 -2.08 29.58 8.97
C SER A 66 -2.99 28.98 10.05
N ASP A 67 -3.79 29.81 10.71
CA ASP A 67 -4.64 29.42 11.85
C ASP A 67 -5.56 28.21 11.61
N ARG A 68 -5.89 27.89 10.34
CA ARG A 68 -6.76 26.77 9.95
C ARG A 68 -6.28 25.95 8.76
N THR A 69 -5.11 26.27 8.20
CA THR A 69 -4.67 25.71 6.92
C THR A 69 -3.17 25.47 6.92
N VAL A 70 -2.75 24.27 6.52
CA VAL A 70 -1.36 23.93 6.25
C VAL A 70 -1.20 23.75 4.75
N GLU A 71 -0.35 24.58 4.14
CA GLU A 71 0.02 24.46 2.73
C GLU A 71 1.41 23.86 2.61
N PHE A 72 1.55 22.84 1.76
CA PHE A 72 2.81 22.26 1.34
C PHE A 72 3.03 22.51 -0.14
N GLU A 73 4.19 23.03 -0.50
CA GLU A 73 4.53 23.35 -1.88
C GLU A 73 5.92 22.82 -2.26
N ARG A 74 5.98 22.01 -3.32
CA ARG A 74 7.24 21.47 -3.82
C ARG A 74 7.14 21.02 -5.28
N THR A 75 8.22 21.15 -6.03
CA THR A 75 8.40 20.43 -7.30
C THR A 75 8.77 18.97 -7.04
N LEU A 76 7.96 18.05 -7.55
CA LEU A 76 8.25 16.61 -7.61
C LEU A 76 8.89 16.30 -8.97
N GLY A 77 9.90 15.43 -8.97
CA GLY A 77 10.52 14.86 -10.16
C GLY A 77 9.64 13.82 -10.86
N SER A 78 10.18 13.25 -11.93
CA SER A 78 9.54 12.13 -12.63
C SER A 78 9.64 10.86 -11.79
N ASP A 79 8.52 10.16 -11.59
CA ASP A 79 8.46 8.94 -10.77
C ASP A 79 8.99 9.12 -9.33
N GLU A 80 8.97 10.34 -8.79
CA GLU A 80 9.43 10.63 -7.43
C GLU A 80 8.35 10.29 -6.40
N SER A 81 8.74 9.57 -5.35
CA SER A 81 7.93 9.35 -4.14
C SER A 81 8.52 10.13 -2.97
N LEU A 82 7.71 10.96 -2.32
CA LEU A 82 8.10 11.79 -1.19
C LEU A 82 7.19 11.53 0.01
N THR A 83 7.77 11.27 1.18
CA THR A 83 7.03 11.29 2.45
C THR A 83 7.40 12.52 3.25
N THR A 84 6.40 13.25 3.72
CA THR A 84 6.54 14.45 4.53
C THR A 84 5.37 14.55 5.51
N GLY A 85 5.40 15.43 6.50
CA GLY A 85 4.31 15.49 7.47
C GLY A 85 4.46 16.65 8.44
N TYR A 86 3.39 16.92 9.19
CA TYR A 86 3.35 17.96 10.20
C TYR A 86 2.64 17.44 11.46
N ARG A 87 2.83 18.14 12.57
CA ARG A 87 2.26 17.81 13.88
C ARG A 87 1.53 19.02 14.44
N TYR A 88 0.42 18.81 15.14
CA TYR A 88 -0.23 19.89 15.87
C TYR A 88 -0.73 19.42 17.23
N ALA A 89 -0.74 20.34 18.19
CA ALA A 89 -1.25 20.10 19.54
C ALA A 89 -2.64 20.73 19.70
N ARG A 90 -3.57 20.01 20.32
CA ARG A 90 -4.91 20.50 20.63
C ARG A 90 -4.88 21.28 21.95
N ASP A 91 -5.04 22.59 21.89
CA ASP A 91 -5.11 23.43 23.07
C ASP A 91 -6.54 23.39 23.67
N GLY A 92 -6.81 22.39 24.52
CA GLY A 92 -7.94 22.39 25.44
C GLY A 92 -9.07 21.39 25.17
N ALA A 93 -9.88 21.20 26.21
CA ALA A 93 -10.90 20.15 26.39
C ALA A 93 -12.16 20.25 25.49
N ALA A 94 -11.98 20.50 24.20
CA ALA A 94 -13.05 20.41 23.21
C ALA A 94 -13.08 18.99 22.63
N ALA A 95 -13.96 18.17 23.19
CA ALA A 95 -14.27 16.80 22.76
C ALA A 95 -15.14 16.76 21.48
N ASP A 96 -14.97 17.72 20.56
CA ASP A 96 -15.50 17.58 19.22
C ASP A 96 -14.40 17.03 18.33
N VAL A 97 -14.63 15.82 17.82
CA VAL A 97 -13.80 15.22 16.78
C VAL A 97 -14.12 16.00 15.50
N GLU A 98 -13.52 17.19 15.34
CA GLU A 98 -13.47 17.85 14.04
C GLU A 98 -12.83 16.85 13.08
N ARG A 99 -13.67 16.35 12.17
CA ARG A 99 -13.30 15.28 11.24
C ARG A 99 -12.20 15.81 10.33
N HIS A 100 -11.12 15.05 10.20
CA HIS A 100 -10.08 15.38 9.25
C HIS A 100 -10.66 15.34 7.84
N GLU A 101 -10.36 16.35 7.05
CA GLU A 101 -10.78 16.42 5.65
C GLU A 101 -9.71 15.84 4.74
N THR A 102 -10.13 15.43 3.54
CA THR A 102 -9.22 15.09 2.45
C THR A 102 -8.46 16.35 2.03
N PRO A 103 -7.14 16.30 1.89
CA PRO A 103 -6.37 17.48 1.49
C PRO A 103 -6.68 17.83 0.03
N SER A 104 -6.72 19.13 -0.27
CA SER A 104 -6.90 19.60 -1.65
C SER A 104 -5.57 19.67 -2.38
N LEU A 105 -5.55 19.17 -3.61
CA LEU A 105 -4.34 19.01 -4.42
C LEU A 105 -4.44 19.87 -5.69
N VAL A 106 -3.38 20.63 -5.97
CA VAL A 106 -3.20 21.37 -7.23
C VAL A 106 -1.84 20.97 -7.81
N VAL A 107 -1.84 20.58 -9.08
CA VAL A 107 -0.62 20.18 -9.81
C VAL A 107 -0.46 21.15 -10.96
N GLU A 108 0.70 21.81 -11.03
CA GLU A 108 1.06 22.71 -12.12
C GLU A 108 2.21 22.06 -12.91
N THR A 109 1.99 21.80 -14.19
CA THR A 109 3.07 21.40 -15.09
C THR A 109 4.00 22.59 -15.30
N THR A 110 5.29 22.44 -14.97
CA THR A 110 6.30 23.41 -15.39
C THR A 110 6.53 23.24 -16.90
N SER A 111 5.63 23.80 -17.70
CA SER A 111 5.81 23.91 -19.13
C SER A 111 6.99 24.85 -19.36
N GLY A 112 8.12 24.31 -19.82
CA GLY A 112 9.25 25.09 -20.31
C GLY A 112 8.77 25.96 -21.46
N GLY A 113 8.38 27.19 -21.13
CA GLY A 113 8.14 28.23 -22.11
C GLY A 113 9.48 28.63 -22.70
N SER A 114 9.66 28.33 -23.99
CA SER A 114 10.64 29.00 -24.85
C SER A 114 10.46 30.51 -24.73
N GLY A 115 11.38 31.13 -23.98
CA GLY A 115 11.62 32.57 -23.95
C GLY A 115 13.07 32.80 -24.37
N ASP A 116 13.21 33.36 -25.56
CA ASP A 116 14.43 33.74 -26.27
C ASP A 116 15.40 34.61 -25.44
N GLY A 117 16.72 34.31 -25.56
CA GLY A 117 17.79 35.30 -25.39
C GLY A 117 18.55 35.34 -24.05
N ALA A 118 19.49 34.41 -23.83
CA ALA A 118 20.84 34.70 -23.28
C ALA A 118 21.72 33.43 -23.30
N GLU A 119 22.80 33.47 -24.08
CA GLU A 119 23.87 32.46 -24.08
C GLU A 119 24.73 32.51 -22.80
N PRO A 120 25.51 31.44 -22.51
CA PRO A 120 25.85 31.01 -21.16
C PRO A 120 27.20 31.53 -20.64
N THR A 121 27.39 31.49 -19.33
CA THR A 121 28.72 31.48 -18.70
C THR A 121 28.89 30.18 -17.91
N PRO A 122 29.97 29.42 -18.14
CA PRO A 122 30.36 28.32 -17.27
C PRO A 122 31.35 28.83 -16.22
N ASP A 123 30.95 28.77 -14.94
CA ASP A 123 31.85 28.78 -13.78
C ASP A 123 31.33 27.59 -12.92
N GLU A 124 31.97 26.42 -12.93
CA GLU A 124 33.15 26.04 -12.13
C GLU A 124 32.95 26.28 -10.62
N ASP A 125 32.86 25.15 -9.92
CA ASP A 125 33.15 24.89 -8.50
C ASP A 125 32.14 25.40 -7.44
N ASP A 126 31.25 24.49 -7.03
CA ASP A 126 30.94 24.30 -5.60
C ASP A 126 30.70 22.81 -5.32
N GLU A 127 31.68 22.22 -4.64
CA GLU A 127 31.64 20.88 -4.06
C GLU A 127 30.47 20.79 -3.07
N PHE A 128 29.44 20.03 -3.42
CA PHE A 128 28.40 19.64 -2.47
C PHE A 128 28.92 18.49 -1.60
N GLU A 129 29.34 18.83 -0.39
CA GLU A 129 29.50 17.89 0.72
C GLU A 129 28.13 17.29 1.08
N MET A 130 28.03 15.96 0.95
CA MET A 130 26.92 15.17 1.44
C MET A 130 27.02 15.08 2.98
N PRO A 131 26.03 15.50 3.78
CA PRO A 131 25.90 14.98 5.13
C PRO A 131 25.40 13.54 5.03
N GLU A 132 26.32 12.59 5.22
CA GLU A 132 26.00 11.20 5.52
C GLU A 132 25.41 11.13 6.94
N ASP A 133 24.09 11.30 7.05
CA ASP A 133 23.32 10.87 8.21
C ASP A 133 22.03 10.22 7.69
N GLU A 134 22.19 8.99 7.20
CA GLU A 134 21.09 8.05 6.97
C GLU A 134 20.50 7.64 8.32
N MET A 135 19.31 8.16 8.65
CA MET A 135 18.44 7.49 9.61
C MET A 135 17.84 6.26 8.94
N SER A 136 18.41 5.10 9.23
CA SER A 136 17.91 3.77 8.88
C SER A 136 16.56 3.50 9.57
N VAL A 137 15.52 3.21 8.79
CA VAL A 137 14.19 2.83 9.30
C VAL A 137 14.02 1.30 9.19
N THR A 138 14.84 0.58 9.95
CA THR A 138 14.54 -0.81 10.36
C THR A 138 13.88 -0.90 11.74
N ASP A 139 13.64 0.22 12.43
CA ASP A 139 13.19 0.25 13.83
C ASP A 139 11.69 0.59 14.05
N ILE A 140 10.83 0.59 13.02
CA ILE A 140 9.39 0.92 13.19
C ILE A 140 8.45 -0.24 12.80
N VAL A 141 8.97 -1.41 12.40
CA VAL A 141 8.13 -2.57 12.07
C VAL A 141 8.71 -3.88 12.63
N HIS A 142 8.87 -4.00 13.95
CA HIS A 142 8.95 -5.32 14.62
C HIS A 142 8.68 -5.17 16.13
N ASP A 143 7.42 -5.32 16.55
CA ASP A 143 7.11 -5.76 17.91
C ASP A 143 5.87 -6.69 17.88
N ALA A 144 6.14 -7.95 17.54
CA ALA A 144 5.35 -9.11 17.93
C ALA A 144 6.15 -10.38 17.63
N THR A 145 7.28 -10.58 18.32
CA THR A 145 7.93 -11.90 18.38
C THR A 145 8.26 -12.25 19.82
N VAL A 146 7.55 -13.27 20.31
CA VAL A 146 7.96 -14.08 21.45
C VAL A 146 9.16 -14.92 21.00
N ASP A 147 10.22 -14.82 21.79
CA ASP A 147 11.51 -15.51 21.71
C ASP A 147 11.36 -17.05 21.80
N PRO A 148 12.07 -17.82 20.97
CA PRO A 148 13.06 -18.70 21.60
C PRO A 148 14.42 -18.77 20.89
N GLU A 149 15.44 -18.65 21.72
CA GLU A 149 16.87 -18.77 21.42
C GLU A 149 17.30 -20.05 20.70
N ALA A 150 18.24 -19.81 19.78
CA ALA A 150 19.33 -20.64 19.25
C ALA A 150 19.67 -21.97 19.96
N THR A 151 20.07 -22.98 19.16
CA THR A 151 21.52 -23.29 18.98
C THR A 151 21.80 -24.48 18.04
N SER A 152 22.79 -24.25 17.17
CA SER A 152 23.93 -25.12 16.80
C SER A 152 23.79 -26.31 15.83
N ASP A 153 24.41 -26.06 14.68
CA ASP A 153 25.08 -26.92 13.69
C ASP A 153 25.99 -28.03 14.31
N PRO A 154 25.93 -29.32 13.87
CA PRO A 154 26.74 -30.40 14.43
C PRO A 154 27.84 -30.89 13.47
N ARG A 155 29.07 -30.37 13.58
CA ARG A 155 30.29 -31.10 13.15
C ARG A 155 31.54 -30.70 13.95
N ARG A 156 31.88 -31.46 15.00
CA ARG A 156 33.25 -31.91 15.28
C ARG A 156 33.31 -32.88 16.46
N ALA A 157 33.78 -34.10 16.18
CA ALA A 157 34.29 -35.03 17.16
C ALA A 157 35.72 -34.62 17.57
N THR A 158 36.01 -34.60 18.88
CA THR A 158 37.20 -35.23 19.51
C THR A 158 37.18 -35.06 21.03
N ALA A 159 37.42 -36.19 21.71
CA ALA A 159 38.22 -36.37 22.92
C ALA A 159 37.65 -36.00 24.32
N ASP A 160 37.40 -37.08 25.08
CA ASP A 160 37.98 -37.38 26.40
C ASP A 160 37.36 -36.76 27.67
N GLY A 161 37.18 -37.59 28.70
CA GLY A 161 36.93 -37.13 30.08
C GLY A 161 35.79 -37.78 30.88
N ASN A 162 36.00 -39.03 31.32
CA ASN A 162 35.86 -39.50 32.70
C ASN A 162 34.76 -38.90 33.63
N GLY A 163 33.80 -39.72 34.06
CA GLY A 163 32.87 -39.38 35.13
C GLY A 163 32.08 -40.58 35.66
N ALA A 164 32.59 -41.18 36.72
CA ALA A 164 32.02 -42.33 37.43
C ALA A 164 30.64 -42.06 38.05
N VAL A 165 29.75 -43.06 37.94
CA VAL A 165 28.69 -43.31 38.93
C VAL A 165 28.54 -44.81 39.18
N ALA A 166 28.24 -45.12 40.43
CA ALA A 166 28.54 -46.37 41.10
C ALA A 166 27.52 -47.49 40.90
N ALA A 167 28.06 -48.70 41.07
CA ALA A 167 27.44 -50.00 41.28
C ALA A 167 26.04 -50.03 41.92
N THR A 168 25.16 -50.84 41.33
CA THR A 168 24.35 -51.81 42.08
C THR A 168 24.36 -53.16 41.39
N ALA A 169 24.69 -54.17 42.18
CA ALA A 169 24.91 -55.56 41.83
C ALA A 169 23.66 -56.30 41.33
N GLY A 170 23.94 -57.37 40.58
CA GLY A 170 23.02 -58.35 40.04
C GLY A 170 23.62 -58.96 38.77
N ASP A 171 24.92 -59.28 38.76
CA ASP A 171 25.40 -60.65 38.99
C ASP A 171 24.31 -61.72 38.78
N ARG A 172 24.28 -62.23 37.56
CA ARG A 172 24.16 -63.65 37.20
C ARG A 172 24.21 -63.75 35.68
N SER A 173 25.43 -63.84 35.15
CA SER A 173 25.64 -64.58 33.91
C SER A 173 25.29 -66.04 34.21
N PRO A 174 24.30 -66.65 33.54
CA PRO A 174 24.24 -68.09 33.47
C PRO A 174 25.24 -68.56 32.39
N ASP A 175 25.81 -69.74 32.60
CA ASP A 175 26.50 -70.55 31.58
C ASP A 175 27.91 -70.13 31.14
N GLU A 176 28.85 -70.08 32.08
CA GLU A 176 29.98 -71.02 31.99
C GLU A 176 29.69 -72.15 32.98
N ALA A 177 28.65 -72.95 32.68
CA ALA A 177 28.53 -74.27 33.26
C ALA A 177 29.76 -75.01 32.77
N ASP A 178 30.73 -75.17 33.67
CA ASP A 178 31.95 -75.91 33.48
C ASP A 178 31.60 -77.19 32.72
N LEU A 179 32.01 -77.28 31.45
CA LEU A 179 31.70 -78.41 30.60
C LEU A 179 32.23 -79.70 31.23
N GLY A 180 33.22 -79.61 32.14
CA GLY A 180 33.62 -80.69 33.02
C GLY A 180 32.48 -81.18 33.92
N GLU A 181 31.69 -80.28 34.50
CA GLU A 181 30.56 -80.60 35.37
C GLU A 181 29.34 -81.12 34.59
N LEU A 182 29.10 -80.62 33.36
CA LEU A 182 28.03 -81.15 32.50
C LEU A 182 28.41 -82.51 31.91
N VAL A 183 29.68 -82.71 31.54
CA VAL A 183 30.21 -84.00 31.10
C VAL A 183 30.22 -84.98 32.28
N ASP A 184 30.56 -84.55 33.49
CA ASP A 184 30.44 -85.37 34.70
C ASP A 184 28.98 -85.69 35.01
N ALA A 185 28.04 -84.75 34.84
CA ALA A 185 26.61 -85.00 35.03
C ALA A 185 26.04 -85.98 33.98
N VAL A 186 26.48 -85.88 32.73
CA VAL A 186 26.12 -86.82 31.64
C VAL A 186 26.78 -88.19 31.82
N LEU A 187 28.02 -88.24 32.31
CA LEU A 187 28.71 -89.48 32.68
C LEU A 187 28.15 -90.12 33.95
N HIS A 188 27.54 -89.33 34.85
CA HIS A 188 26.86 -89.80 36.04
C HIS A 188 25.43 -90.32 35.75
N THR A 189 24.79 -89.81 34.69
CA THR A 189 23.45 -90.26 34.25
C THR A 189 23.50 -91.39 33.22
N LEU A 190 24.62 -91.56 32.49
CA LEU A 190 24.87 -92.83 31.78
C LEU A 190 25.27 -93.91 32.80
N ASP A 191 24.34 -94.84 33.00
CA ASP A 191 24.40 -96.03 33.86
C ASP A 191 25.81 -96.63 34.10
N ALA A 192 26.02 -97.12 35.33
CA ALA A 192 27.30 -97.59 35.88
C ALA A 192 28.02 -98.71 35.10
N ASP A 193 27.42 -99.26 34.03
CA ASP A 193 27.94 -100.32 33.18
C ASP A 193 28.69 -99.85 31.91
N ALA A 194 28.86 -98.54 31.70
CA ALA A 194 29.72 -98.05 30.62
C ALA A 194 31.20 -98.34 30.92
N SER A 195 31.88 -99.08 30.03
CA SER A 195 33.31 -99.37 30.19
C SER A 195 34.15 -98.08 30.13
N PRO A 196 35.31 -98.03 30.82
CA PRO A 196 36.21 -96.86 30.79
C PRO A 196 36.55 -96.42 29.36
N ALA A 197 36.70 -97.37 28.44
CA ALA A 197 36.98 -97.10 27.03
C ALA A 197 35.82 -96.44 26.27
N GLN A 198 34.57 -96.70 26.65
CA GLN A 198 33.39 -96.03 26.09
C GLN A 198 33.25 -94.61 26.63
N ARG A 199 33.60 -94.39 27.91
CA ARG A 199 33.67 -93.04 28.50
C ARG A 199 34.77 -92.21 27.82
N ASP A 200 35.96 -92.78 27.61
CA ASP A 200 37.05 -92.11 26.89
C ASP A 200 36.74 -91.84 25.42
N ARG A 201 35.92 -92.69 24.79
CA ARG A 201 35.48 -92.50 23.41
C ARG A 201 34.42 -91.41 23.32
N LEU A 202 33.44 -91.42 24.23
CA LEU A 202 32.41 -90.38 24.30
C LEU A 202 33.02 -89.02 24.64
N ALA A 203 33.98 -88.99 25.58
CA ALA A 203 34.76 -87.79 25.90
C ALA A 203 35.51 -87.28 24.66
N ARG A 204 36.22 -88.15 23.93
CA ARG A 204 36.90 -87.77 22.68
C ARG A 204 35.93 -87.32 21.58
N GLU A 205 34.77 -87.96 21.45
CA GLU A 205 33.75 -87.57 20.47
C GLU A 205 33.10 -86.22 20.85
N LEU A 206 32.89 -85.95 22.15
CA LEU A 206 32.44 -84.65 22.67
C LEU A 206 33.49 -83.55 22.45
N THR A 207 34.77 -83.83 22.69
CA THR A 207 35.86 -82.89 22.39
C THR A 207 36.02 -82.65 20.88
N ALA A 208 35.74 -83.65 20.04
CA ALA A 208 35.74 -83.49 18.58
C ALA A 208 34.52 -82.67 18.08
N LEU A 209 33.38 -82.78 18.77
CA LEU A 209 32.20 -81.93 18.56
C LEU A 209 32.41 -80.49 19.06
N ASP A 210 33.32 -80.26 20.00
CA ASP A 210 33.67 -78.93 20.48
C ASP A 210 34.28 -78.04 19.38
N GLY A 211 35.05 -78.65 18.47
CA GLY A 211 35.55 -77.99 17.26
C GLY A 211 34.44 -77.59 16.27
N SER A 212 33.37 -78.38 16.14
CA SER A 212 32.21 -78.04 15.29
C SER A 212 31.18 -77.15 15.99
N ARG A 213 31.16 -77.16 17.34
CA ARG A 213 30.46 -76.18 18.17
C ARG A 213 31.02 -74.79 17.95
N SER A 214 32.33 -74.61 17.83
CA SER A 214 32.90 -73.28 17.55
C SER A 214 32.35 -72.64 16.25
N SER A 215 32.17 -73.42 15.18
CA SER A 215 31.58 -72.93 13.93
C SER A 215 30.07 -72.71 14.03
N LEU A 216 29.38 -73.52 14.82
CA LEU A 216 27.95 -73.37 15.10
C LEU A 216 27.70 -72.17 16.02
N GLU A 217 28.56 -71.95 17.01
CA GLU A 217 28.55 -70.87 17.98
C GLU A 217 28.90 -69.54 17.32
N LEU A 218 29.88 -69.50 16.41
CA LEU A 218 30.11 -68.33 15.56
C LEU A 218 28.90 -68.02 14.67
N ARG A 219 28.22 -69.05 14.16
CA ARG A 219 27.01 -68.88 13.35
C ARG A 219 25.83 -68.41 14.20
N VAL A 220 25.71 -68.90 15.43
CA VAL A 220 24.72 -68.48 16.41
C VAL A 220 24.99 -67.04 16.86
N SER A 221 26.24 -66.69 17.17
CA SER A 221 26.66 -65.33 17.51
C SER A 221 26.42 -64.35 16.36
N TYR A 222 26.71 -64.74 15.12
CA TYR A 222 26.39 -63.93 13.94
C TYR A 222 24.88 -63.76 13.73
N LEU A 223 24.10 -64.83 13.93
CA LEU A 223 22.64 -64.74 13.88
C LEU A 223 22.11 -63.84 15.01
N GLN A 224 22.65 -63.96 16.22
CA GLN A 224 22.28 -63.13 17.37
C GLN A 224 22.62 -61.66 17.13
N SER A 225 23.81 -61.34 16.60
CA SER A 225 24.18 -59.99 16.19
C SER A 225 23.21 -59.45 15.13
N ARG A 226 22.88 -60.26 14.12
CA ARG A 226 21.93 -59.86 13.08
C ARG A 226 20.51 -59.67 13.62
N PHE A 227 20.11 -60.43 14.63
CA PHE A 227 18.83 -60.23 15.33
C PHE A 227 18.85 -58.98 16.20
N GLN A 228 19.99 -58.63 16.80
CA GLN A 228 20.13 -57.41 17.56
C GLN A 228 20.13 -56.17 16.66
N ASP A 229 20.76 -56.25 15.49
CA ASP A 229 20.67 -55.21 14.45
C ASP A 229 19.23 -55.08 13.93
N LEU A 230 18.53 -56.20 13.74
CA LEU A 230 17.13 -56.17 13.34
C LEU A 230 16.23 -55.58 14.44
N ALA A 231 16.47 -55.92 15.71
CA ALA A 231 15.73 -55.35 16.84
C ALA A 231 15.94 -53.83 16.90
N THR A 232 17.18 -53.37 16.77
CA THR A 232 17.49 -51.93 16.73
C THR A 232 16.79 -51.23 15.55
N TYR A 233 16.72 -51.88 14.38
CA TYR A 233 16.01 -51.35 13.23
C TYR A 233 14.48 -51.35 13.42
N VAL A 234 13.94 -52.36 14.09
CA VAL A 234 12.52 -52.44 14.44
C VAL A 234 12.17 -51.37 15.46
N ASP A 235 12.98 -51.17 16.50
CA ASP A 235 12.79 -50.11 17.49
C ASP A 235 12.81 -48.72 16.83
N ALA A 236 13.74 -48.48 15.89
CA ALA A 236 13.79 -47.24 15.11
C ALA A 236 12.59 -47.09 14.14
N MET A 237 12.07 -48.19 13.62
CA MET A 237 10.85 -48.21 12.80
C MET A 237 9.60 -47.95 13.65
N GLU A 238 9.53 -48.50 14.87
CA GLU A 238 8.46 -48.25 15.82
C GLU A 238 8.47 -46.79 16.28
N GLU A 239 9.64 -46.24 16.63
CA GLU A 239 9.80 -44.82 16.96
C GLU A 239 9.41 -43.91 15.78
N PHE A 240 9.81 -44.26 14.55
CA PHE A 240 9.42 -43.51 13.35
C PHE A 240 7.91 -43.59 13.07
N ILE A 241 7.30 -44.75 13.25
CA ILE A 241 5.84 -44.93 13.06
C ILE A 241 5.06 -44.22 14.18
N ASP A 242 5.58 -44.17 15.40
CA ASP A 242 4.96 -43.45 16.50
C ASP A 242 5.00 -41.92 16.29
N ASP A 243 6.09 -41.39 15.72
CA ASP A 243 6.28 -39.94 15.51
C ASP A 243 5.59 -39.42 14.22
N HIS A 244 5.63 -40.21 13.14
CA HIS A 244 5.13 -39.78 11.83
C HIS A 244 3.89 -40.56 11.35
N GLY A 245 3.38 -41.48 12.15
CA GLY A 245 2.34 -42.40 11.75
C GLY A 245 2.84 -43.47 10.78
N THR A 246 1.94 -44.36 10.39
CA THR A 246 2.21 -45.33 9.32
C THR A 246 2.32 -44.62 7.97
N GLY A 247 2.91 -45.28 6.97
CA GLY A 247 2.94 -44.74 5.60
C GLY A 247 1.54 -44.47 5.01
N GLU A 248 0.50 -45.09 5.56
CA GLU A 248 -0.90 -44.82 5.20
C GLU A 248 -1.40 -43.51 5.82
N ASP A 249 -0.92 -43.14 7.01
CA ASP A 249 -1.26 -41.89 7.69
C ASP A 249 -0.68 -40.69 6.92
N VAL A 250 0.60 -40.75 6.53
CA VAL A 250 1.24 -39.72 5.68
C VAL A 250 0.53 -39.58 4.34
N LEU A 251 0.12 -40.70 3.72
CA LEU A 251 -0.62 -40.65 2.46
C LEU A 251 -2.00 -40.01 2.64
N THR A 252 -2.66 -40.28 3.77
CA THR A 252 -3.96 -39.69 4.10
C THR A 252 -3.84 -38.19 4.28
N GLU A 253 -2.84 -37.74 5.05
CA GLU A 253 -2.54 -36.32 5.24
C GLU A 253 -2.29 -35.61 3.91
N VAL A 254 -1.39 -36.12 3.07
CA VAL A 254 -1.12 -35.53 1.74
C VAL A 254 -2.36 -35.50 0.85
N MET A 255 -3.22 -36.52 0.93
CA MET A 255 -4.47 -36.55 0.16
C MET A 255 -5.49 -35.53 0.68
N ASP A 256 -5.53 -35.30 1.99
CA ASP A 256 -6.39 -34.29 2.61
C ASP A 256 -5.88 -32.88 2.32
N GLU A 257 -4.57 -32.65 2.36
CA GLU A 257 -3.96 -31.41 1.88
C GLU A 257 -4.28 -31.16 0.40
N LEU A 258 -4.14 -32.18 -0.46
CA LEU A 258 -4.44 -32.06 -1.88
C LEU A 258 -5.92 -31.72 -2.12
N ARG A 259 -6.84 -32.28 -1.30
CA ARG A 259 -8.26 -31.93 -1.33
C ARG A 259 -8.46 -30.47 -0.92
N ALA A 260 -7.84 -30.03 0.17
CA ALA A 260 -7.92 -28.66 0.64
C ALA A 260 -7.39 -27.65 -0.41
N VAL A 261 -6.24 -27.92 -1.02
CA VAL A 261 -5.68 -27.10 -2.11
C VAL A 261 -6.63 -27.07 -3.31
N ARG A 262 -7.26 -28.18 -3.65
CA ARG A 262 -8.22 -28.24 -4.77
C ARG A 262 -9.47 -27.41 -4.48
N GLU A 263 -9.97 -27.44 -3.25
CA GLU A 263 -11.09 -26.61 -2.81
C GLU A 263 -10.72 -25.13 -2.85
N GLN A 264 -9.53 -24.76 -2.36
CA GLN A 264 -9.01 -23.39 -2.46
C GLN A 264 -8.91 -22.93 -3.92
N LEU A 265 -8.38 -23.78 -4.82
CA LEU A 265 -8.29 -23.46 -6.25
C LEU A 265 -9.66 -23.30 -6.90
N SER A 266 -10.67 -24.05 -6.44
CA SER A 266 -12.05 -23.86 -6.89
C SER A 266 -12.60 -22.51 -6.43
N SER A 267 -12.40 -22.16 -5.15
CA SER A 267 -12.81 -20.86 -4.61
C SER A 267 -12.19 -19.69 -5.38
N VAL A 268 -10.88 -19.75 -5.63
CA VAL A 268 -10.18 -18.72 -6.41
C VAL A 268 -10.73 -18.61 -7.83
N ARG A 269 -11.08 -19.74 -8.47
CA ARG A 269 -11.69 -19.71 -9.81
C ARG A 269 -13.09 -19.08 -9.78
N ASP A 270 -13.89 -19.37 -8.76
CA ASP A 270 -15.23 -18.81 -8.61
C ASP A 270 -15.16 -17.30 -8.32
N GLU A 271 -14.19 -16.87 -7.51
CA GLU A 271 -13.86 -15.47 -7.27
C GLU A 271 -13.39 -14.77 -8.55
N GLN A 272 -12.52 -15.41 -9.34
CA GLN A 272 -12.08 -14.90 -10.64
C GLN A 272 -13.28 -14.70 -11.58
N ALA A 273 -14.15 -15.69 -11.72
CA ALA A 273 -15.34 -15.58 -12.57
C ALA A 273 -16.27 -14.44 -12.10
N THR A 274 -16.37 -14.23 -10.79
CA THR A 274 -17.12 -13.11 -10.21
C THR A 274 -16.47 -11.77 -10.53
N LEU A 275 -15.14 -11.68 -10.45
CA LEU A 275 -14.39 -10.47 -10.80
C LEU A 275 -14.51 -10.14 -12.29
N GLU A 276 -14.41 -11.14 -13.17
CA GLU A 276 -14.60 -10.98 -14.61
C GLU A 276 -16.00 -10.42 -14.91
N SER A 277 -17.05 -10.99 -14.32
CA SER A 277 -18.41 -10.46 -14.49
C SER A 277 -18.58 -9.03 -13.95
N ARG A 278 -17.88 -8.68 -12.87
CA ARG A 278 -17.89 -7.30 -12.34
C ARG A 278 -17.13 -6.35 -13.26
N LEU A 279 -16.06 -6.80 -13.89
CA LEU A 279 -15.27 -6.02 -14.84
C LEU A 279 -16.10 -5.74 -16.10
N ASP A 280 -16.73 -6.75 -16.67
CA ASP A 280 -17.64 -6.59 -17.82
C ASP A 280 -18.75 -5.56 -17.51
N ALA A 281 -19.35 -5.64 -16.31
CA ALA A 281 -20.37 -4.69 -15.89
C ALA A 281 -19.83 -3.26 -15.69
N LEU A 282 -18.58 -3.10 -15.29
CA LEU A 282 -17.92 -1.80 -15.17
C LEU A 282 -17.57 -1.23 -16.55
N GLU A 283 -17.15 -2.07 -17.50
CA GLU A 283 -16.91 -1.67 -18.89
C GLU A 283 -18.21 -1.20 -19.54
N ASP A 284 -19.30 -1.95 -19.39
CA ASP A 284 -20.64 -1.55 -19.87
C ASP A 284 -21.07 -0.21 -19.28
N ARG A 285 -20.87 -0.04 -17.96
CA ARG A 285 -21.20 1.22 -17.28
C ARG A 285 -20.34 2.38 -17.76
N THR A 286 -19.05 2.14 -18.02
CA THR A 286 -18.13 3.15 -18.55
C THR A 286 -18.57 3.58 -19.95
N GLY A 287 -18.88 2.63 -20.84
CA GLY A 287 -19.40 2.95 -22.17
C GLY A 287 -20.73 3.72 -22.14
N GLN A 288 -21.61 3.44 -21.17
CA GLN A 288 -22.83 4.22 -20.95
C GLN A 288 -22.55 5.65 -20.49
N ILE A 289 -21.58 5.84 -19.59
CA ILE A 289 -21.18 7.16 -19.12
C ILE A 289 -20.57 7.96 -20.27
N GLU A 290 -19.64 7.38 -21.04
CA GLU A 290 -19.03 8.01 -22.21
C GLU A 290 -20.11 8.47 -23.20
N SER A 291 -21.03 7.58 -23.57
CA SER A 291 -22.15 7.94 -24.45
C SER A 291 -23.03 9.06 -23.88
N THR A 292 -23.19 9.12 -22.55
CA THR A 292 -23.99 10.16 -21.90
C THR A 292 -23.26 11.50 -21.89
N VAL A 293 -21.94 11.48 -21.70
CA VAL A 293 -21.08 12.66 -21.74
C VAL A 293 -21.05 13.23 -23.17
N GLU A 294 -20.86 12.39 -24.18
CA GLU A 294 -20.89 12.82 -25.59
C GLU A 294 -22.21 13.50 -25.95
N ARG A 295 -23.35 12.89 -25.61
CA ARG A 295 -24.67 13.51 -25.86
C ARG A 295 -24.84 14.84 -25.14
N ARG A 296 -24.39 14.92 -23.88
CA ARG A 296 -24.45 16.18 -23.13
C ARG A 296 -23.54 17.26 -23.73
N GLN A 297 -22.39 16.87 -24.27
CA GLN A 297 -21.49 17.79 -24.94
C GLN A 297 -22.14 18.33 -26.22
N ASP A 298 -22.73 17.46 -27.04
CA ASP A 298 -23.46 17.86 -28.25
C ASP A 298 -24.65 18.79 -27.92
N ASP A 299 -25.42 18.45 -26.87
CA ASP A 299 -26.55 19.27 -26.41
C ASP A 299 -26.08 20.66 -25.93
N LEU A 300 -24.98 20.72 -25.18
CA LEU A 300 -24.40 21.98 -24.70
C LEU A 300 -23.85 22.83 -25.84
N GLU A 301 -23.19 22.23 -26.82
CA GLU A 301 -22.69 22.94 -28.00
C GLU A 301 -23.86 23.55 -28.79
N ALA A 302 -24.92 22.78 -29.00
CA ALA A 302 -26.13 23.27 -29.64
C ALA A 302 -26.81 24.39 -28.84
N GLU A 303 -26.87 24.29 -27.51
CA GLU A 303 -27.43 25.32 -26.65
C GLU A 303 -26.61 26.62 -26.68
N VAL A 304 -25.28 26.51 -26.63
CA VAL A 304 -24.36 27.67 -26.73
C VAL A 304 -24.51 28.35 -28.08
N GLN A 305 -24.57 27.58 -29.17
CA GLN A 305 -24.78 28.14 -30.51
C GLN A 305 -26.13 28.86 -30.62
N ALA A 306 -27.22 28.25 -30.11
CA ALA A 306 -28.53 28.89 -30.11
C ALA A 306 -28.59 30.16 -29.24
N LEU A 307 -27.81 30.21 -28.16
CA LEU A 307 -27.68 31.40 -27.33
C LEU A 307 -26.92 32.51 -28.06
N ASP A 308 -25.85 32.16 -28.77
CA ASP A 308 -25.05 33.09 -29.57
C ASP A 308 -25.90 33.74 -30.67
N ASP A 309 -26.60 32.92 -31.47
CA ASP A 309 -27.52 33.38 -32.52
C ASP A 309 -28.59 34.34 -31.96
N ARG A 310 -29.12 34.03 -30.76
CA ARG A 310 -30.12 34.87 -30.09
C ARG A 310 -29.52 36.18 -29.59
N LEU A 311 -28.30 36.16 -29.05
CA LEU A 311 -27.63 37.36 -28.57
C LEU A 311 -27.26 38.29 -29.74
N GLU A 312 -26.78 37.75 -30.84
CA GLU A 312 -26.50 38.49 -32.07
C GLU A 312 -27.76 39.16 -32.60
N SER A 313 -28.85 38.38 -32.77
CA SER A 313 -30.14 38.91 -33.22
C SER A 313 -30.65 40.04 -32.31
N ARG A 314 -30.50 39.91 -30.99
CA ARG A 314 -30.93 40.92 -30.02
C ARG A 314 -30.03 42.16 -30.05
N SER A 315 -28.73 41.98 -30.32
CA SER A 315 -27.79 43.09 -30.49
C SER A 315 -28.18 43.92 -31.71
N ASP A 316 -28.45 43.25 -32.85
CA ASP A 316 -28.89 43.90 -34.07
C ASP A 316 -30.19 44.67 -33.87
N ASP A 317 -31.18 44.07 -33.21
CA ASP A 317 -32.45 44.72 -32.88
C ASP A 317 -32.24 45.98 -32.01
N PHE A 318 -31.33 45.91 -31.03
CA PHE A 318 -31.02 47.03 -30.15
C PHE A 318 -30.28 48.15 -30.89
N GLU A 319 -29.31 47.82 -31.74
CA GLU A 319 -28.63 48.81 -32.59
C GLU A 319 -29.62 49.52 -33.51
N ASP A 320 -30.56 48.78 -34.09
CA ASP A 320 -31.64 49.32 -34.90
C ASP A 320 -32.59 50.22 -34.10
N GLU A 321 -32.90 49.87 -32.86
CA GLU A 321 -33.68 50.73 -31.96
C GLU A 321 -32.94 52.02 -31.61
N VAL A 322 -31.64 51.94 -31.32
CA VAL A 322 -30.79 53.11 -31.05
C VAL A 322 -30.76 54.04 -32.26
N ARG A 323 -30.51 53.52 -33.48
CA ARG A 323 -30.54 54.33 -34.71
C ARG A 323 -31.89 55.04 -34.89
N ARG A 324 -33.00 54.34 -34.67
CA ARG A 324 -34.34 54.93 -34.75
C ARG A 324 -34.57 56.03 -33.70
N LEU A 325 -34.02 55.86 -32.50
CA LEU A 325 -34.09 56.84 -31.42
C LEU A 325 -33.28 58.09 -31.79
N GLU A 326 -32.06 57.92 -32.31
CA GLU A 326 -31.19 59.00 -32.78
C GLU A 326 -31.86 59.81 -33.90
N ASP A 327 -32.39 59.14 -34.92
CA ASP A 327 -33.17 59.78 -35.99
C ASP A 327 -34.41 60.51 -35.45
N GLY A 328 -35.03 59.96 -34.41
CA GLY A 328 -36.16 60.57 -33.72
C GLY A 328 -35.76 61.85 -33.00
N LEU A 329 -34.61 61.84 -32.32
CA LEU A 329 -34.06 62.96 -31.59
C LEU A 329 -33.64 64.09 -32.53
N GLU A 330 -32.95 63.78 -33.64
CA GLU A 330 -32.62 64.77 -34.68
C GLU A 330 -33.88 65.45 -35.24
N ARG A 331 -34.94 64.68 -35.48
CA ARG A 331 -36.25 65.23 -35.88
C ARG A 331 -36.85 66.14 -34.82
N VAL A 332 -36.81 65.75 -33.54
CA VAL A 332 -37.30 66.58 -32.44
C VAL A 332 -36.51 67.88 -32.37
N GLU A 333 -35.18 67.83 -32.46
CA GLU A 333 -34.33 69.03 -32.47
C GLU A 333 -34.63 69.95 -33.64
N ALA A 334 -34.84 69.41 -34.85
CA ALA A 334 -35.23 70.20 -36.01
C ALA A 334 -36.61 70.88 -35.81
N THR A 335 -37.58 70.17 -35.23
CA THR A 335 -38.88 70.76 -34.91
C THR A 335 -38.77 71.85 -33.83
N GLN A 336 -37.94 71.63 -32.81
CA GLN A 336 -37.65 72.63 -31.78
C GLN A 336 -37.04 73.89 -32.39
N GLY A 337 -36.05 73.75 -33.29
CA GLY A 337 -35.47 74.88 -34.01
C GLY A 337 -36.52 75.67 -34.81
N THR A 338 -37.40 74.96 -35.51
CA THR A 338 -38.51 75.59 -36.26
C THR A 338 -39.49 76.32 -35.35
N VAL A 339 -39.86 75.72 -34.21
CA VAL A 339 -40.77 76.35 -33.24
C VAL A 339 -40.12 77.59 -32.61
N GLN A 340 -38.84 77.51 -32.22
CA GLN A 340 -38.12 78.66 -31.68
C GLN A 340 -38.07 79.81 -32.68
N GLU A 341 -37.82 79.52 -33.95
CA GLU A 341 -37.81 80.54 -34.99
C GLU A 341 -39.20 81.17 -35.19
N ARG A 342 -40.25 80.36 -35.19
CA ARG A 342 -41.64 80.86 -35.23
C ARG A 342 -41.98 81.75 -34.03
N VAL A 343 -41.53 81.39 -32.83
CA VAL A 343 -41.72 82.21 -31.63
C VAL A 343 -40.98 83.55 -31.76
N ARG A 344 -39.74 83.56 -32.25
CA ARG A 344 -39.00 84.81 -32.53
C ARG A 344 -39.75 85.67 -33.55
N GLN A 345 -40.21 85.07 -34.64
CA GLN A 345 -40.95 85.76 -35.69
C GLN A 345 -42.28 86.34 -35.19
N PHE A 346 -43.02 85.59 -34.36
CA PHE A 346 -44.25 86.08 -33.73
C PHE A 346 -43.99 87.22 -32.75
N THR A 347 -42.89 87.14 -31.98
CA THR A 347 -42.48 88.20 -31.05
C THR A 347 -42.13 89.47 -31.83
N ALA A 348 -41.32 89.38 -32.89
CA ALA A 348 -41.00 90.52 -33.73
C ALA A 348 -42.24 91.12 -34.41
N PHE A 349 -43.18 90.27 -34.87
CA PHE A 349 -44.45 90.73 -35.43
C PHE A 349 -45.31 91.45 -34.38
N ARG A 350 -45.39 90.93 -33.16
CA ARG A 350 -46.07 91.57 -32.04
C ARG A 350 -45.47 92.96 -31.77
N ASP A 351 -44.16 93.04 -31.67
CA ASP A 351 -43.45 94.30 -31.39
C ASP A 351 -43.70 95.32 -32.52
N ALA A 352 -43.68 94.87 -33.78
CA ALA A 352 -44.01 95.72 -34.93
C ALA A 352 -45.49 96.20 -34.92
N MET A 353 -46.44 95.35 -34.49
CA MET A 353 -47.82 95.78 -34.31
C MET A 353 -47.97 96.79 -33.17
N GLU A 354 -47.30 96.57 -32.05
CA GLU A 354 -47.32 97.48 -30.90
C GLU A 354 -46.78 98.87 -31.28
N ASP A 355 -45.67 98.91 -32.02
CA ASP A 355 -45.05 100.14 -32.51
C ASP A 355 -45.98 100.89 -33.50
N ALA A 356 -46.65 100.15 -34.40
CA ALA A 356 -47.63 100.73 -35.34
C ALA A 356 -48.85 101.34 -34.62
N PHE A 357 -49.35 100.70 -33.57
CA PHE A 357 -50.46 101.23 -32.77
C PHE A 357 -50.05 102.48 -31.96
N GLN A 358 -48.85 102.49 -31.36
CA GLN A 358 -48.35 103.66 -30.63
C GLN A 358 -48.10 104.86 -31.57
N GLY A 359 -47.53 104.62 -32.75
CA GLY A 359 -47.33 105.66 -33.76
C GLY A 359 -48.65 106.26 -34.28
N ALA A 360 -49.70 105.43 -34.43
CA ALA A 360 -51.02 105.91 -34.85
C ALA A 360 -51.73 106.75 -33.77
N GLN A 361 -51.53 106.47 -32.48
CA GLN A 361 -52.06 107.29 -31.40
C GLN A 361 -51.39 108.67 -31.37
N LEU A 362 -50.06 108.72 -31.46
CA LEU A 362 -49.29 109.97 -31.47
C LEU A 362 -49.61 110.86 -32.68
N SER A 363 -49.85 110.26 -33.86
CA SER A 363 -50.24 111.01 -35.06
C SER A 363 -51.70 111.52 -35.04
N SER A 364 -52.50 111.21 -34.01
CA SER A 364 -53.88 111.70 -33.87
C SER A 364 -54.02 112.85 -32.85
N GLU A 365 -52.95 113.19 -32.13
CA GLU A 365 -52.91 114.31 -31.15
C GLU A 365 -52.16 115.56 -31.67
N GLU A 366 -51.60 115.52 -32.89
CA GLU A 366 -51.21 116.71 -33.68
C GLU A 366 -52.29 117.08 -34.71
#